data_AF-A0A2W4I524-F1
#
_entry.id   AF-A0A2W4I524-F1
#
_cell.length_a   1.000
_cell.length_b   1.000
_cell.length_c   1.000
_cell.angle_alpha   90.00
_cell.angle_beta   90.00
_cell.angle_gamma   90.00
#
_symmetry.space_group_name_H-M   'P 1'
#
loop_
_entity.id
_entity.type
_entity.pdbx_description
1 polymer ?
#
loop_
_entity_poly.entity_id
_entity_poly.type
_entity_poly.pdbx_seq_one_letter_code
_entity_poly.pdbx_strand_id
1 'polypeptide(L)'
;MGKLKLRARDSFTAKMFLSSLLVSLLVLFPPVVSADDDDEIDTEIDWEGRFTQVVDIKTEPLANYLRKDKHQFDNLVLARVSSQSPKEKNSKKYEVIWYRKGDPIGVRRLNGLAFQAPQRIALHVLHSSLPASDDDVKSAANACLRLYLELYAKTMSPSAIVVPKQSFNSFVQRMNQLNFYSAEEPEPNTPVRTSIILSVESEPPGLRQLLFYSGSGL
;
A
#
# COMPACT_ATOMS: atom_id res chain seq x y z
N MET A 1 -18.35 -25.52 44.99
CA MET A 1 -17.63 -26.81 44.98
C MET A 1 -18.24 -27.71 43.91
N GLY A 2 -17.65 -27.74 42.71
CA GLY A 2 -18.15 -28.53 41.57
C GLY A 2 -17.01 -29.37 40.99
N LYS A 3 -17.22 -30.69 40.91
CA LYS A 3 -16.21 -31.72 40.67
C LYS A 3 -15.67 -31.73 39.23
N LEU A 4 -14.38 -32.02 39.14
CA LEU A 4 -13.60 -32.37 37.95
C LEU A 4 -14.25 -33.45 37.07
N LYS A 5 -14.03 -33.36 35.76
CA LYS A 5 -14.02 -34.52 34.86
C LYS A 5 -12.85 -34.39 33.88
N LEU A 6 -11.69 -34.96 34.27
CA LEU A 6 -10.57 -35.23 33.36
C LEU A 6 -10.99 -36.34 32.39
N ARG A 7 -10.75 -36.16 31.09
CA ARG A 7 -10.75 -37.26 30.11
C ARG A 7 -9.40 -37.28 29.42
N ALA A 8 -8.75 -38.44 29.54
CA ALA A 8 -7.43 -38.73 29.02
C ALA A 8 -7.51 -39.33 27.60
N ARG A 9 -6.39 -39.15 26.89
CA ARG A 9 -5.77 -40.01 25.86
C ARG A 9 -6.58 -40.31 24.59
N ASP A 10 -5.94 -40.09 23.45
CA ASP A 10 -5.42 -41.20 22.67
C ASP A 10 -4.20 -40.81 21.82
N SER A 11 -3.18 -41.65 21.90
CA SER A 11 -1.92 -41.61 21.16
C SER A 11 -2.09 -42.39 19.85
N PHE A 12 -1.83 -41.76 18.71
CA PHE A 12 -1.78 -42.46 17.43
C PHE A 12 -0.35 -42.53 16.89
N THR A 13 0.27 -43.70 17.08
CA THR A 13 1.51 -44.14 16.46
C THR A 13 1.22 -44.79 15.11
N ALA A 14 1.88 -44.36 14.05
CA ALA A 14 2.12 -45.13 12.82
C ALA A 14 3.48 -44.69 12.26
N LYS A 15 4.57 -45.40 12.60
CA LYS A 15 5.18 -46.53 11.87
C LYS A 15 5.73 -46.15 10.49
N MET A 16 7.07 -46.08 10.49
CA MET A 16 8.05 -46.36 9.43
C MET A 16 7.52 -46.98 8.13
N PHE A 17 7.96 -46.46 6.99
CA PHE A 17 8.19 -47.26 5.80
C PHE A 17 9.41 -46.75 4.99
N LEU A 18 10.35 -47.68 4.84
CA LEU A 18 11.17 -47.98 3.65
C LEU A 18 12.29 -47.04 3.16
N SER A 19 13.49 -47.51 3.48
CA SER A 19 14.73 -47.55 2.70
C SER A 19 14.60 -47.82 1.20
N SER A 20 15.34 -47.05 0.38
CA SER A 20 16.00 -47.45 -0.89
C SER A 20 16.94 -46.32 -1.31
N LEU A 21 18.26 -46.41 -1.15
CA LEU A 21 19.22 -47.01 -2.09
C LEU A 21 19.06 -46.49 -3.54
N LEU A 22 19.90 -45.51 -3.93
CA LEU A 22 20.77 -45.59 -5.12
C LEU A 22 21.64 -44.34 -5.24
N VAL A 23 22.93 -44.55 -4.96
CA VAL A 23 24.03 -43.69 -5.37
C VAL A 23 24.19 -43.86 -6.88
N SER A 24 23.76 -42.87 -7.66
CA SER A 24 24.13 -42.72 -9.07
C SER A 24 24.71 -41.32 -9.27
N LEU A 25 26.03 -41.29 -9.10
CA LEU A 25 26.93 -40.20 -9.46
C LEU A 25 26.94 -40.06 -10.99
N LEU A 26 26.02 -39.29 -11.56
CA LEU A 26 26.14 -38.81 -12.94
C LEU A 26 26.65 -37.37 -12.90
N VAL A 27 27.92 -37.20 -13.24
CA VAL A 27 28.56 -35.91 -13.46
C VAL A 27 27.98 -35.31 -14.74
N LEU A 28 26.85 -34.62 -14.60
CA LEU A 28 26.37 -33.67 -15.59
C LEU A 28 27.11 -32.36 -15.31
N PHE A 29 28.15 -32.07 -16.10
CA PHE A 29 28.67 -30.71 -16.17
C PHE A 29 27.52 -29.81 -16.64
N PRO A 30 27.03 -28.86 -15.84
CA PRO A 30 26.08 -27.88 -16.34
C PRO A 30 26.77 -27.13 -17.48
N PRO A 31 26.03 -26.77 -18.56
CA PRO A 31 26.56 -25.84 -19.53
C PRO A 31 27.01 -24.58 -18.77
N VAL A 32 28.21 -24.11 -19.09
CA VAL A 32 28.66 -22.76 -18.70
C VAL A 32 27.68 -21.82 -19.38
N VAL A 33 26.61 -21.48 -18.65
CA VAL A 33 25.72 -20.37 -18.99
C VAL A 33 26.63 -19.16 -18.89
N SER A 34 26.98 -18.60 -20.05
CA SER A 34 27.54 -17.26 -20.14
C SER A 34 26.65 -16.38 -19.28
N ALA A 35 27.25 -15.75 -18.27
CA ALA A 35 26.61 -14.64 -17.58
C ALA A 35 26.45 -13.56 -18.65
N ASP A 36 25.32 -13.58 -19.35
CA ASP A 36 24.80 -12.40 -20.00
C ASP A 36 24.79 -11.34 -18.90
N ASP A 37 25.46 -10.21 -19.17
CA ASP A 37 25.46 -9.04 -18.31
C ASP A 37 24.02 -8.84 -17.82
N ASP A 38 23.78 -9.13 -16.54
CA ASP A 38 22.54 -8.82 -15.86
C ASP A 38 22.47 -7.29 -15.91
N ASP A 39 21.84 -6.77 -16.95
CA ASP A 39 21.40 -5.37 -17.01
C ASP A 39 20.72 -5.11 -15.68
N GLU A 40 21.39 -4.35 -14.82
CA GLU A 40 20.93 -4.00 -13.49
C GLU A 40 19.60 -3.27 -13.68
N ILE A 41 18.50 -4.02 -13.62
CA ILE A 41 17.16 -3.50 -13.82
C ILE A 41 17.00 -2.42 -12.77
N ASP A 42 16.92 -1.17 -13.23
CA ASP A 42 16.87 0.01 -12.39
C ASP A 42 15.74 -0.17 -11.35
N THR A 43 16.13 -0.50 -10.12
CA THR A 43 15.19 -0.90 -9.06
C THR A 43 14.58 0.30 -8.35
N GLU A 44 14.99 1.50 -8.72
CA GLU A 44 14.58 2.76 -8.11
C GLU A 44 13.63 3.54 -9.01
N ILE A 45 12.67 4.23 -8.40
CA ILE A 45 11.79 5.14 -9.13
C ILE A 45 12.57 6.42 -9.42
N ASP A 46 12.68 6.82 -10.69
CA ASP A 46 13.20 8.15 -11.07
C ASP A 46 12.23 9.26 -10.62
N TRP A 47 12.31 9.63 -9.34
CA TRP A 47 11.43 10.61 -8.73
C TRP A 47 11.58 12.00 -9.36
N GLU A 48 12.82 12.41 -9.70
CA GLU A 48 13.11 13.73 -10.23
C GLU A 48 12.70 13.90 -11.70
N GLY A 49 12.89 12.88 -12.53
CA GLY A 49 12.50 12.92 -13.93
C GLY A 49 10.99 12.78 -14.13
N ARG A 50 10.31 12.05 -13.25
CA ARG A 50 8.86 11.78 -13.35
C ARG A 50 7.99 12.82 -12.66
N PHE A 51 8.40 13.37 -11.53
CA PHE A 51 7.56 14.22 -10.69
C PHE A 51 8.21 15.57 -10.40
N THR A 52 7.38 16.60 -10.25
CA THR A 52 7.82 17.93 -9.79
C THR A 52 7.55 18.12 -8.31
N GLN A 53 6.56 17.41 -7.75
CA GLN A 53 6.18 17.41 -6.35
C GLN A 53 5.82 16.00 -5.90
N VAL A 54 6.17 15.67 -4.66
CA VAL A 54 5.80 14.42 -3.98
C VAL A 54 5.07 14.79 -2.70
N VAL A 55 3.91 14.17 -2.49
CA VAL A 55 3.13 14.28 -1.26
C VAL A 55 3.27 12.95 -0.51
N ASP A 56 4.11 12.94 0.52
CA ASP A 56 4.32 11.78 1.36
C ASP A 56 3.18 11.64 2.36
N ILE A 57 2.66 10.42 2.48
CA ILE A 57 1.59 10.01 3.38
C ILE A 57 2.15 8.90 4.25
N LYS A 58 2.66 9.27 5.42
CA LYS A 58 3.26 8.31 6.36
C LYS A 58 2.24 7.86 7.40
N THR A 59 1.87 6.58 7.39
CA THR A 59 1.02 5.98 8.43
C THR A 59 1.86 5.41 9.57
N GLU A 60 1.40 5.62 10.80
CA GLU A 60 2.00 5.10 12.02
C GLU A 60 0.90 4.62 12.99
N PRO A 61 0.92 3.35 13.44
CA PRO A 61 0.02 2.88 14.47
C PRO A 61 0.39 3.50 15.80
N LEU A 62 -0.58 4.13 16.46
CA LEU A 62 -0.41 4.73 17.78
C LEU A 62 -0.75 3.71 18.86
N ALA A 63 0.25 2.93 19.27
CA ALA A 63 0.09 2.05 20.42
C ALA A 63 -0.09 2.90 21.69
N ASN A 64 -1.11 2.56 22.50
CA ASN A 64 -1.24 3.06 23.89
C ASN A 64 -1.48 4.57 24.05
N TYR A 65 -1.96 5.26 23.01
CA TYR A 65 -2.13 6.72 23.03
C TYR A 65 -3.02 7.24 24.17
N LEU A 66 -4.02 6.45 24.61
CA LEU A 66 -4.95 6.80 25.68
C LEU A 66 -5.03 5.73 26.78
N ARG A 67 -3.87 5.15 27.15
CA ARG A 67 -3.76 4.02 28.10
C ARG A 67 -4.45 4.18 29.47
N LYS A 68 -4.91 5.38 29.83
CA LYS A 68 -5.54 5.67 31.13
C LYS A 68 -7.07 5.54 31.13
N ASP A 69 -7.71 5.53 29.96
CA ASP A 69 -9.17 5.50 29.89
C ASP A 69 -9.63 4.10 29.50
N LYS A 70 -10.61 3.56 30.25
CA LYS A 70 -11.32 2.30 29.92
C LYS A 70 -12.15 2.40 28.63
N HIS A 71 -11.96 3.45 27.85
CA HIS A 71 -12.70 3.74 26.64
C HIS A 71 -11.89 3.29 25.42
N GLN A 72 -12.58 2.58 24.53
CA GLN A 72 -12.11 1.74 23.41
C GLN A 72 -11.38 2.52 22.27
N PHE A 73 -10.34 3.30 22.59
CA PHE A 73 -9.48 3.97 21.62
C PHE A 73 -8.29 3.09 21.21
N ASP A 74 -8.58 1.81 20.96
CA ASP A 74 -7.62 0.88 20.40
C ASP A 74 -7.54 1.05 18.88
N ASN A 75 -6.41 0.66 18.29
CA ASN A 75 -6.16 0.66 16.85
C ASN A 75 -6.28 2.04 16.19
N LEU A 76 -5.69 3.05 16.84
CA LEU A 76 -5.50 4.36 16.23
C LEU A 76 -4.33 4.33 15.27
N VAL A 77 -4.53 4.89 14.08
CA VAL A 77 -3.48 5.11 13.09
C VAL A 77 -3.37 6.60 12.81
N LEU A 78 -2.15 7.11 12.80
CA LEU A 78 -1.84 8.48 12.46
C LEU A 78 -1.28 8.55 11.04
N ALA A 79 -1.97 9.24 10.13
CA ALA A 79 -1.42 9.59 8.82
C ALA A 79 -0.84 11.01 8.88
N ARG A 80 0.48 11.13 8.71
CA ARG A 80 1.15 12.42 8.57
C ARG A 80 1.38 12.70 7.10
N VAL A 81 0.92 13.86 6.65
CA VAL A 81 1.06 14.30 5.27
C VAL A 81 2.09 15.41 5.19
N SER A 82 3.06 15.25 4.28
CA SER A 82 4.04 16.27 3.94
C SER A 82 4.18 16.40 2.43
N SER A 83 4.67 17.54 1.97
CA SER A 83 4.98 17.77 0.56
C SER A 83 6.43 18.20 0.41
N GLN A 84 7.08 17.78 -0.67
CA GLN A 84 8.44 18.16 -1.02
C GLN A 84 8.63 18.12 -2.54
N SER A 85 9.59 18.91 -3.04
CA SER A 85 10.12 18.69 -4.38
C SER A 85 11.11 17.52 -4.33
N PRO A 86 11.12 16.60 -5.31
CA PRO A 86 12.13 15.54 -5.38
C PRO A 86 13.58 16.04 -5.24
N LYS A 87 13.86 17.25 -5.74
CA LYS A 87 15.19 17.89 -5.71
C LYS A 87 15.58 18.48 -4.36
N GLU A 88 14.60 18.73 -3.48
CA GLU A 88 14.80 19.44 -2.23
C GLU A 88 14.48 18.53 -1.04
N LYS A 89 15.39 18.44 -0.06
CA LYS A 89 15.15 17.68 1.18
C LYS A 89 14.23 18.40 2.19
N ASN A 90 13.59 19.49 1.78
CA ASN A 90 12.78 20.32 2.65
C ASN A 90 11.31 19.89 2.62
N SER A 91 10.95 18.96 3.50
CA SER A 91 9.57 18.53 3.68
C SER A 91 8.73 19.61 4.39
N LYS A 92 7.68 20.06 3.74
CA LYS A 92 6.67 20.94 4.32
C LYS A 92 5.52 20.10 4.86
N LYS A 93 5.33 20.11 6.19
CA LYS A 93 4.22 19.41 6.83
C LYS A 93 2.88 20.03 6.41
N TYR A 94 1.95 19.22 5.95
CA TYR A 94 0.67 19.68 5.41
C TYR A 94 -0.48 19.45 6.40
N GLU A 95 -0.79 18.20 6.73
CA GLU A 95 -1.84 17.86 7.68
C GLU A 95 -1.50 16.58 8.45
N VAL A 96 -2.22 16.38 9.55
CA VAL A 96 -2.18 15.17 10.36
C VAL A 96 -3.61 14.66 10.50
N ILE A 97 -3.82 13.39 10.16
CA ILE A 97 -5.14 12.75 10.19
C ILE A 97 -5.09 11.57 11.14
N TRP A 98 -6.09 11.47 12.01
CA TRP A 98 -6.27 10.33 12.89
C TRP A 98 -7.34 9.42 12.33
N TYR A 99 -7.03 8.14 12.27
CA TYR A 99 -7.91 7.08 11.83
C TYR A 99 -8.14 6.07 12.96
N ARG A 100 -9.32 5.44 12.95
CA ARG A 100 -9.65 4.29 13.80
C ARG A 100 -10.28 3.22 12.93
N LYS A 101 -9.65 2.04 12.85
CA LYS A 101 -10.11 0.93 11.99
C LYS A 101 -10.28 1.33 10.51
N GLY A 102 -9.43 2.25 10.04
CA GLY A 102 -9.50 2.83 8.70
C GLY A 102 -10.44 4.02 8.52
N ASP A 103 -11.29 4.35 9.49
CA ASP A 103 -12.21 5.50 9.38
C ASP A 103 -11.61 6.77 9.97
N PRO A 104 -11.71 7.94 9.30
CA PRO A 104 -11.17 9.18 9.81
C PRO A 104 -11.96 9.66 11.03
N ILE A 105 -11.28 9.93 12.15
CA ILE A 105 -11.89 10.43 13.39
C ILE A 105 -11.48 11.86 13.73
N GLY A 106 -10.44 12.40 13.09
CA GLY A 106 -9.97 13.75 13.34
C GLY A 106 -8.93 14.20 12.33
N VAL A 107 -8.80 15.51 12.17
CA VAL A 107 -7.79 16.12 11.29
C VAL A 107 -7.27 17.41 11.88
N ARG A 108 -5.98 17.65 11.72
CA ARG A 108 -5.30 18.90 12.04
C ARG A 108 -4.55 19.36 10.81
N ARG A 109 -5.06 20.41 10.18
CA ARG A 109 -4.36 21.10 9.09
C ARG A 109 -3.27 22.00 9.67
N LEU A 110 -2.08 21.91 9.10
CA LEU A 110 -0.91 22.70 9.51
C LEU A 110 -0.61 23.79 8.49
N ASN A 111 -0.70 23.45 7.20
CA ASN A 111 -0.48 24.36 6.07
C ASN A 111 -1.51 24.06 4.96
N GLY A 112 -1.47 24.83 3.87
CA GLY A 112 -2.22 24.55 2.64
C GLY A 112 -1.34 23.84 1.59
N LEU A 113 -1.90 22.94 0.79
CA LEU A 113 -1.24 22.49 -0.45
C LEU A 113 -1.29 23.63 -1.47
N ALA A 114 -0.20 24.38 -1.58
CA ALA A 114 -0.04 25.51 -2.49
C ALA A 114 0.93 25.13 -3.63
N PHE A 115 0.42 24.37 -4.59
CA PHE A 115 1.14 24.04 -5.82
C PHE A 115 0.72 24.99 -6.94
N GLN A 116 1.66 25.44 -7.77
CA GLN A 116 1.38 26.28 -8.94
C GLN A 116 1.32 25.40 -10.18
N ALA A 117 0.16 25.31 -10.83
CA ALA A 117 0.01 24.53 -12.06
C ALA A 117 0.91 25.07 -13.19
N PRO A 118 1.43 24.21 -14.09
CA PRO A 118 1.30 22.75 -14.11
C PRO A 118 2.31 22.03 -13.19
N GLN A 119 1.92 20.92 -12.57
CA GLN A 119 2.80 20.08 -11.75
C GLN A 119 2.52 18.60 -12.03
N ARG A 120 3.57 17.77 -12.00
CA ARG A 120 3.47 16.30 -12.00
C ARG A 120 3.57 15.84 -10.54
N ILE A 121 2.44 15.50 -9.94
CA ILE A 121 2.36 15.22 -8.50
C ILE A 121 2.28 13.71 -8.28
N ALA A 122 3.13 13.18 -7.40
CA ALA A 122 2.96 11.83 -6.85
C ALA A 122 2.35 11.90 -5.44
N LEU A 123 1.43 10.98 -5.14
CA LEU A 123 1.06 10.65 -3.76
C LEU A 123 1.88 9.43 -3.34
N HIS A 124 2.77 9.57 -2.37
CA HIS A 124 3.69 8.52 -1.96
C HIS A 124 3.31 7.98 -0.58
N VAL A 125 2.95 6.71 -0.52
CA VAL A 125 2.54 6.05 0.72
C VAL A 125 3.75 5.45 1.41
N LEU A 126 3.87 5.74 2.70
CA LEU A 126 4.92 5.20 3.56
C LEU A 126 4.28 4.58 4.80
N HIS A 127 4.72 3.38 5.18
CA HIS A 127 4.30 2.74 6.43
C HIS A 127 5.45 2.77 7.42
N SER A 128 5.19 3.11 8.68
CA SER A 128 6.22 3.07 9.73
C SER A 128 6.71 1.65 10.05
N SER A 129 5.90 0.64 9.71
CA SER A 129 6.20 -0.77 9.89
C SER A 129 5.86 -1.55 8.62
N LEU A 130 6.74 -2.47 8.24
CA LEU A 130 6.51 -3.44 7.17
C LEU A 130 6.65 -4.86 7.75
N PRO A 131 5.69 -5.78 7.51
CA PRO A 131 4.45 -5.57 6.77
C PRO A 131 3.51 -4.58 7.48
N ALA A 132 2.79 -3.79 6.69
CA ALA A 132 1.81 -2.84 7.20
C ALA A 132 0.56 -3.57 7.70
N SER A 133 -0.06 -3.05 8.76
CA SER A 133 -1.34 -3.60 9.22
C SER A 133 -2.48 -3.24 8.26
N ASP A 134 -3.57 -4.00 8.30
CA ASP A 134 -4.78 -3.68 7.51
C ASP A 134 -5.32 -2.27 7.81
N ASP A 135 -5.26 -1.85 9.09
CA ASP A 135 -5.67 -0.51 9.50
C ASP A 135 -4.73 0.58 8.94
N ASP A 136 -3.42 0.32 8.84
CA ASP A 136 -2.47 1.23 8.18
C ASP A 136 -2.79 1.40 6.70
N VAL A 137 -3.01 0.29 5.99
CA VAL A 137 -3.33 0.30 4.55
C VAL A 137 -4.66 1.02 4.31
N LYS A 138 -5.69 0.75 5.13
CA LYS A 138 -6.98 1.45 5.06
C LYS A 138 -6.85 2.95 5.28
N SER A 139 -6.06 3.34 6.26
CA SER A 139 -5.80 4.74 6.59
C SER A 139 -5.04 5.45 5.46
N ALA A 140 -4.03 4.79 4.89
CA ALA A 140 -3.27 5.31 3.75
C ALA A 140 -4.17 5.52 2.52
N ALA A 141 -4.98 4.52 2.13
CA ALA A 141 -5.88 4.63 0.99
C ALA A 141 -6.90 5.77 1.15
N ASN A 142 -7.50 5.90 2.35
CA ASN A 142 -8.42 6.98 2.65
C ASN A 142 -7.73 8.36 2.64
N ALA A 143 -6.50 8.46 3.14
CA ALA A 143 -5.70 9.69 3.07
C ALA A 143 -5.36 10.06 1.62
N CYS A 144 -4.95 9.08 0.80
CA CYS A 144 -4.71 9.27 -0.64
C CYS A 144 -5.95 9.81 -1.35
N LEU A 145 -7.11 9.17 -1.17
CA LEU A 145 -8.36 9.60 -1.81
C LEU A 145 -8.75 11.03 -1.40
N ARG A 146 -8.64 11.35 -0.10
CA ARG A 146 -8.89 12.71 0.40
C ARG A 146 -7.98 13.74 -0.27
N LEU A 147 -6.67 13.47 -0.33
CA LEU A 147 -5.69 14.37 -0.94
C LEU A 147 -5.90 14.50 -2.44
N TYR A 148 -6.23 13.39 -3.11
CA TYR A 148 -6.61 13.39 -4.52
C TYR A 148 -7.78 14.33 -4.77
N LEU A 149 -8.86 14.22 -4.00
CA LEU A 149 -10.05 15.07 -4.14
C LEU A 149 -9.75 16.54 -3.86
N GLU A 150 -8.88 16.84 -2.89
CA GLU A 150 -8.45 18.21 -2.62
C GLU A 150 -7.64 18.81 -3.79
N LEU A 151 -6.71 18.04 -4.35
CA LEU A 151 -5.94 18.45 -5.52
C LEU A 151 -6.85 18.63 -6.73
N TYR A 152 -7.79 17.70 -6.93
CA TYR A 152 -8.76 17.73 -8.03
C TYR A 152 -9.65 18.97 -7.95
N ALA A 153 -10.11 19.35 -6.75
CA ALA A 153 -10.85 20.59 -6.51
C ALA A 153 -10.04 21.86 -6.86
N LYS A 154 -8.71 21.75 -6.88
CA LYS A 154 -7.77 22.80 -7.32
C LYS A 154 -7.34 22.62 -8.78
N THR A 155 -8.07 21.85 -9.57
CA THR A 155 -7.79 21.53 -10.99
C THR A 155 -6.44 20.82 -11.21
N MET A 156 -5.93 20.13 -10.19
CA MET A 156 -4.70 19.34 -10.26
C MET A 156 -5.02 17.85 -10.09
N SER A 157 -4.53 17.00 -10.99
CA SER A 157 -4.62 15.55 -10.82
C SER A 157 -3.25 14.97 -10.51
N PRO A 158 -3.07 14.22 -9.40
CA PRO A 158 -1.93 13.34 -9.22
C PRO A 158 -1.70 12.45 -10.44
N SER A 159 -0.44 12.31 -10.82
CA SER A 159 0.00 11.48 -11.94
C SER A 159 0.12 10.01 -11.54
N ALA A 160 0.51 9.75 -10.28
CA ALA A 160 0.62 8.40 -9.73
C ALA A 160 0.40 8.40 -8.21
N ILE A 161 -0.03 7.25 -7.71
CA ILE A 161 0.01 6.86 -6.30
C ILE A 161 1.07 5.77 -6.20
N VAL A 162 2.16 6.04 -5.48
CA VAL A 162 3.25 5.09 -5.27
C VAL A 162 3.08 4.48 -3.89
N VAL A 163 3.07 3.14 -3.81
CA VAL A 163 2.83 2.39 -2.58
C VAL A 163 3.90 1.32 -2.35
N PRO A 164 4.23 0.97 -1.09
CA PRO A 164 5.19 -0.10 -0.83
C PRO A 164 4.69 -1.42 -1.42
N LYS A 165 5.57 -2.14 -2.14
CA LYS A 165 5.24 -3.38 -2.86
C LYS A 165 4.52 -4.41 -2.00
N GLN A 166 4.89 -4.52 -0.71
CA GLN A 166 4.28 -5.45 0.25
C GLN A 166 2.82 -5.11 0.58
N SER A 167 2.42 -3.84 0.42
CA SER A 167 1.07 -3.35 0.69
C SER A 167 0.21 -3.18 -0.57
N PHE A 168 0.80 -3.34 -1.76
CA PHE A 168 0.18 -3.00 -3.05
C PHE A 168 -1.20 -3.64 -3.24
N ASN A 169 -1.29 -4.97 -3.11
CA ASN A 169 -2.54 -5.69 -3.33
C ASN A 169 -3.63 -5.30 -2.31
N SER A 170 -3.27 -5.17 -1.04
CA SER A 170 -4.20 -4.72 0.01
C SER A 170 -4.65 -3.28 -0.21
N PHE A 171 -3.77 -2.41 -0.70
CA PHE A 171 -4.09 -1.04 -1.05
C PHE A 171 -5.08 -0.98 -2.22
N VAL A 172 -4.81 -1.72 -3.30
CA VAL A 172 -5.72 -1.84 -4.46
C VAL A 172 -7.07 -2.41 -4.03
N GLN A 173 -7.09 -3.49 -3.24
CA GLN A 173 -8.33 -4.06 -2.70
C GLN A 173 -9.11 -3.03 -1.89
N ARG A 174 -8.44 -2.21 -1.08
CA ARG A 174 -9.09 -1.15 -0.33
C ARG A 174 -9.63 -0.05 -1.23
N MET A 175 -8.90 0.37 -2.25
CA MET A 175 -9.41 1.33 -3.24
C MET A 175 -10.65 0.76 -3.94
N ASN A 176 -10.70 -0.55 -4.19
CA ASN A 176 -11.88 -1.19 -4.76
C ASN A 176 -13.11 -1.08 -3.85
N GLN A 177 -12.93 -1.23 -2.54
CA GLN A 177 -13.98 -0.98 -1.55
C GLN A 177 -14.44 0.50 -1.49
N LEU A 178 -13.65 1.43 -2.04
CA LEU A 178 -13.96 2.86 -2.16
C LEU A 178 -14.55 3.20 -3.54
N ASN A 179 -15.16 2.23 -4.23
CA ASN A 179 -15.79 2.35 -5.55
C ASN A 179 -14.83 2.66 -6.70
N PHE A 180 -13.56 2.35 -6.52
CA PHE A 180 -12.65 2.20 -7.65
C PHE A 180 -12.72 0.77 -8.19
N TYR A 181 -12.36 0.56 -9.43
CA TYR A 181 -12.22 -0.77 -9.98
C TYR A 181 -10.97 -0.82 -10.83
N SER A 182 -10.25 -1.94 -10.71
CA SER A 182 -9.27 -2.32 -11.70
C SER A 182 -9.98 -2.50 -13.02
N ALA A 183 -9.58 -1.78 -14.06
CA ALA A 183 -9.97 -2.21 -15.40
C ALA A 183 -9.21 -3.50 -15.70
N GLU A 184 -9.93 -4.59 -15.94
CA GLU A 184 -9.52 -5.51 -16.99
C GLU A 184 -9.57 -4.70 -18.30
N GLU A 185 -8.68 -4.96 -19.27
CA GLU A 185 -8.64 -4.19 -20.52
C GLU A 185 -10.07 -3.96 -21.03
N PRO A 186 -10.53 -2.71 -21.14
CA PRO A 186 -11.92 -2.45 -21.47
C PRO A 186 -12.20 -3.13 -22.80
N GLU A 187 -13.25 -3.96 -22.84
CA GLU A 187 -13.66 -4.57 -24.10
C GLU A 187 -13.79 -3.44 -25.14
N PRO A 188 -13.18 -3.58 -26.34
CA PRO A 188 -13.05 -2.48 -27.30
C PRO A 188 -14.35 -1.74 -27.64
N ASN A 189 -15.49 -2.39 -27.41
CA ASN A 189 -16.81 -1.91 -27.79
C ASN A 189 -17.61 -1.27 -26.63
N THR A 190 -17.09 -1.26 -25.41
CA THR A 190 -17.82 -0.72 -24.24
C THR A 190 -17.13 0.54 -23.73
N PRO A 191 -17.70 1.75 -23.97
CA PRO A 191 -17.08 2.98 -23.50
C PRO A 191 -17.12 3.05 -21.97
N VAL A 192 -15.95 3.03 -21.34
CA VAL A 192 -15.81 3.27 -19.91
C VAL A 192 -15.94 4.77 -19.65
N ARG A 193 -17.11 5.19 -19.16
CA ARG A 193 -17.34 6.57 -18.70
C ARG A 193 -16.86 6.68 -17.26
N THR A 194 -15.67 7.23 -17.06
CA THR A 194 -15.15 7.54 -15.73
C THR A 194 -14.79 9.01 -15.60
N SER A 195 -14.97 9.56 -14.39
CA SER A 195 -14.56 10.93 -14.05
C SER A 195 -13.16 10.99 -13.43
N ILE A 196 -12.64 9.87 -12.93
CA ILE A 196 -11.38 9.79 -12.17
C ILE A 196 -10.63 8.51 -12.56
N ILE A 197 -9.38 8.67 -12.97
CA ILE A 197 -8.43 7.58 -13.24
C ILE A 197 -7.24 7.75 -12.30
N LEU A 198 -6.88 6.68 -11.58
CA LEU A 198 -5.71 6.64 -10.70
C LEU A 198 -4.71 5.60 -11.21
N SER A 199 -3.43 5.98 -11.35
CA SER A 199 -2.34 5.02 -11.57
C SER A 199 -1.74 4.67 -10.22
N VAL A 200 -1.86 3.41 -9.79
CA VAL A 200 -1.20 2.89 -8.59
C VAL A 200 0.03 2.09 -9.01
N GLU A 201 1.17 2.38 -8.42
CA GLU A 201 2.47 1.76 -8.74
C GLU A 201 3.16 1.30 -7.47
N SER A 202 3.91 0.19 -7.53
CA SER A 202 4.69 -0.28 -6.39
C SER A 202 6.08 0.36 -6.30
N GLU A 203 6.58 0.48 -5.08
CA GLU A 203 8.00 0.70 -4.78
C GLU A 203 8.55 -0.48 -3.95
N PRO A 204 9.64 -1.14 -4.40
CA PRO A 204 10.32 -0.95 -5.68
C PRO A 204 9.40 -1.25 -6.88
N PRO A 205 9.74 -0.78 -8.10
CA PRO A 205 8.95 -1.00 -9.31
C PRO A 205 8.66 -2.48 -9.58
N GLY A 206 7.55 -2.73 -10.28
CA GLY A 206 7.21 -4.07 -10.78
C GLY A 206 5.72 -4.38 -10.77
N LEU A 207 4.92 -3.68 -9.97
CA LEU A 207 3.46 -3.78 -10.00
C LEU A 207 2.85 -2.43 -10.38
N ARG A 208 1.87 -2.47 -11.26
CA ARG A 208 1.10 -1.29 -11.69
C ARG A 208 -0.35 -1.67 -11.93
N GLN A 209 -1.26 -0.83 -11.48
CA GLN A 209 -2.69 -1.00 -11.69
C GLN A 209 -3.33 0.36 -12.00
N LEU A 210 -4.10 0.43 -13.08
CA LEU A 210 -5.00 1.54 -13.33
C LEU A 210 -6.34 1.27 -12.65
N LEU A 211 -6.81 2.26 -11.89
CA LEU A 211 -8.08 2.23 -11.18
C LEU A 211 -9.00 3.32 -11.72
N PHE A 212 -10.26 2.96 -11.93
CA PHE A 212 -11.29 3.83 -12.50
C PHE A 212 -12.39 4.01 -11.47
N TYR A 213 -12.92 5.22 -11.33
CA TYR A 213 -14.04 5.48 -10.41
C TYR A 213 -15.38 5.17 -11.09
N SER A 214 -16.26 4.41 -10.44
CA SER A 214 -17.66 4.19 -10.85
C SER A 214 -18.57 4.97 -9.91
N GLY A 215 -19.24 6.01 -10.42
CA GLY A 215 -20.26 6.75 -9.68
C GLY A 215 -21.57 5.96 -9.51
N SER A 216 -21.77 4.91 -10.31
CA SER A 216 -22.84 3.93 -10.13
C SER A 216 -22.36 2.89 -9.11
N GLY A 217 -22.88 2.97 -7.89
CA GLY A 217 -22.84 1.83 -6.98
C GLY A 217 -23.47 0.63 -7.69
N LEU A 218 -22.77 -0.50 -7.68
CA LEU A 218 -23.26 -1.79 -8.19
C LEU A 218 -24.60 -2.17 -7.54
#